data_AF-R9N4A0-F1
#
_entry.id   AF-R9N4A0-F1
#
_cell.length_a   1.000
_cell.length_b   1.000
_cell.length_c   1.000
_cell.angle_alpha   90.00
_cell.angle_beta   90.00
_cell.angle_gamma   90.00
#
_symmetry.space_group_name_H-M   'P 1'
#
loop_
_entity.id
_entity.type
_entity.pdbx_description
1 polymer ?
#
loop_
_entity_poly.entity_id
_entity_poly.type
_entity_poly.pdbx_seq_one_letter_code
_entity_poly.pdbx_strand_id
1 'polypeptide(L)'
;MSTLLEQLYRGKIYPAENIVVRTPEYKELQQKISDEKIYFNSILSSDDGKRFEDLGDMELDRSAVYAFENFAYGFRLGIGLILEILNTSPIDTKE
;
A
#
# COMPACT_ATOMS: atom_id res chain seq x y z
N MET A 1 26.24 6.60 -13.69
CA MET A 1 25.05 5.96 -13.09
C MET A 1 24.70 6.74 -11.83
N SER A 2 23.45 7.16 -11.66
CA SER A 2 23.02 7.82 -10.41
C SER A 2 22.70 6.77 -9.34
N THR A 3 23.06 7.05 -8.10
CA THR A 3 22.78 6.14 -6.97
C THR A 3 21.28 6.07 -6.70
N LEU A 4 20.81 5.01 -6.03
CA LEU A 4 19.40 4.89 -5.65
C LEU A 4 18.93 6.09 -4.80
N LEU A 5 19.79 6.58 -3.90
CA LEU A 5 19.52 7.75 -3.07
C LEU A 5 19.38 9.03 -3.90
N GLU A 6 20.25 9.24 -4.89
CA GLU A 6 20.13 10.40 -5.78
C GLU A 6 18.84 10.33 -6.61
N GLN A 7 18.47 9.13 -7.08
CA GLN A 7 17.24 8.92 -7.81
C GLN A 7 16.00 9.21 -6.94
N LEU A 8 16.03 8.84 -5.66
CA LEU A 8 14.96 9.18 -4.70
C LEU A 8 14.91 10.69 -4.44
N TYR A 9 16.06 11.31 -4.14
CA TYR A 9 16.15 12.74 -3.83
C TYR A 9 15.66 13.62 -4.98
N ARG A 10 15.93 13.22 -6.23
CA ARG A 10 15.49 13.94 -7.43
C ARG A 10 14.06 13.59 -7.86
N GLY A 11 13.34 12.74 -7.13
CA GLY A 11 11.99 12.29 -7.49
C GLY A 11 11.93 11.39 -8.72
N LYS A 12 13.07 10.83 -9.17
CA LYS A 12 13.12 9.89 -10.30
C LYS A 12 12.51 8.54 -9.94
N ILE A 13 12.63 8.13 -8.68
CA ILE A 13 11.86 7.02 -8.12
C ILE A 13 10.86 7.57 -7.13
N TYR A 14 9.58 7.24 -7.34
CA TYR A 14 8.50 7.61 -6.45
C TYR A 14 7.55 6.41 -6.34
N PRO A 15 7.86 5.44 -5.46
CA PRO A 15 7.17 4.15 -5.42
C PRO A 15 5.65 4.29 -5.24
N ALA A 16 5.21 5.26 -4.45
CA ALA A 16 3.78 5.50 -4.18
C ALA A 16 2.94 5.73 -5.43
N GLU A 17 3.46 6.42 -6.47
CA GLU A 17 2.74 6.62 -7.73
C GLU A 17 2.85 5.45 -8.71
N ASN A 18 3.85 4.59 -8.52
CA ASN A 18 4.11 3.47 -9.42
C ASN A 18 3.41 2.18 -8.97
N ILE A 19 2.96 2.11 -7.71
CA ILE A 19 2.18 0.98 -7.19
C ILE A 19 0.77 1.09 -7.74
N VAL A 20 0.50 0.31 -8.80
CA VAL A 20 -0.84 0.12 -9.35
C VAL A 20 -1.19 -1.36 -9.20
N VAL A 21 -2.23 -1.66 -8.44
CA VAL A 21 -2.77 -3.02 -8.36
C VAL A 21 -3.51 -3.30 -9.67
N ARG A 22 -2.89 -4.11 -10.55
CA ARG A 22 -3.41 -4.40 -11.90
C ARG A 22 -4.12 -5.73 -12.00
N THR A 23 -4.26 -6.46 -10.90
CA THR A 23 -4.84 -7.80 -10.89
C THR A 23 -6.32 -7.72 -11.29
N PRO A 24 -6.83 -8.67 -12.10
CA PRO A 24 -8.25 -8.72 -12.45
C PRO A 24 -9.16 -8.71 -11.23
N GLU A 25 -8.78 -9.43 -10.18
CA GLU A 25 -9.54 -9.56 -8.94
C GLU A 25 -9.72 -8.21 -8.24
N TYR A 26 -8.67 -7.38 -8.22
CA TYR A 26 -8.75 -6.04 -7.64
C TYR A 26 -9.68 -5.14 -8.47
N LYS A 27 -9.57 -5.19 -9.79
CA LYS A 27 -10.42 -4.39 -10.69
C LYS A 27 -11.89 -4.76 -10.55
N GLU A 28 -12.20 -6.06 -10.53
CA GLU A 28 -13.57 -6.55 -10.35
C GLU A 28 -14.14 -6.15 -8.99
N LEU A 29 -13.35 -6.26 -7.92
CA LEU A 29 -13.77 -5.84 -6.59
C LEU A 29 -14.01 -4.32 -6.53
N GLN A 30 -13.11 -3.53 -7.12
CA GLN A 30 -13.24 -2.08 -7.17
C GLN A 30 -14.51 -1.65 -7.92
N GLN A 31 -14.86 -2.33 -9.02
CA GLN A 31 -16.10 -2.09 -9.74
C GLN A 31 -17.31 -2.36 -8.86
N LYS A 32 -17.36 -3.53 -8.19
CA LYS A 32 -18.47 -3.88 -7.28
C LYS A 32 -18.63 -2.85 -6.16
N ILE A 33 -17.54 -2.41 -5.54
CA ILE A 33 -17.57 -1.36 -4.51
C ILE A 33 -18.16 -0.06 -5.08
N SER A 34 -17.76 0.32 -6.30
CA SER A 34 -18.29 1.52 -6.95
C SER A 34 -19.78 1.40 -7.24
N ASP A 35 -20.25 0.25 -7.73
CA ASP A 35 -21.65 0.01 -8.04
C ASP A 35 -22.53 0.09 -6.79
N GLU A 36 -22.08 -0.50 -5.67
CA GLU A 36 -22.75 -0.40 -4.38
C GLU A 36 -22.81 1.06 -3.88
N LYS A 37 -21.71 1.81 -3.99
CA LYS A 37 -21.70 3.24 -3.60
C LYS A 37 -22.71 4.06 -4.41
N ILE A 38 -22.80 3.83 -5.72
CA ILE A 38 -23.77 4.50 -6.59
C ILE A 38 -25.19 4.13 -6.17
N TYR A 39 -25.46 2.86 -5.90
CA TYR A 39 -26.77 2.40 -5.43
C TYR A 39 -27.17 3.09 -4.12
N PHE A 40 -26.31 3.08 -3.10
CA PHE A 40 -26.63 3.69 -1.80
C PHE A 40 -26.84 5.21 -1.93
N ASN A 41 -26.00 5.90 -2.71
CA ASN A 41 -26.17 7.32 -2.97
C ASN A 41 -27.49 7.65 -3.73
N SER A 42 -28.08 6.69 -4.45
CA SER A 42 -29.37 6.89 -5.13
C SER A 42 -30.59 6.78 -4.21
N ILE A 43 -30.48 6.07 -3.08
CA ILE A 43 -31.61 5.77 -2.18
C ILE A 43 -31.53 6.47 -0.83
N LEU A 44 -30.34 6.91 -0.43
CA LEU A 44 -30.12 7.61 0.84
C LEU A 44 -30.58 9.07 0.76
N SER A 45 -30.95 9.62 1.91
CA SER A 45 -31.13 11.06 2.06
C SER A 45 -29.80 11.78 1.84
N SER A 46 -29.82 13.09 1.59
CA SER A 46 -28.58 13.86 1.46
C SER A 46 -27.69 13.77 2.71
N ASP A 47 -28.30 13.77 3.90
CA ASP A 47 -27.57 13.71 5.16
C ASP A 47 -26.99 12.31 5.40
N ASP A 48 -27.76 11.25 5.13
CA ASP A 48 -27.27 9.88 5.28
C ASP A 48 -26.26 9.50 4.20
N GLY A 49 -26.43 10.01 2.97
CA GLY A 49 -25.46 9.85 1.88
C GLY A 49 -24.12 10.49 2.24
N LYS A 50 -24.13 11.69 2.81
CA LYS A 50 -22.92 12.32 3.34
C LYS A 50 -22.26 11.48 4.43
N ARG A 51 -23.03 10.96 5.39
CA ARG A 51 -22.50 10.08 6.44
C ARG A 51 -21.90 8.79 5.87
N PHE A 52 -22.47 8.27 4.79
CA PHE A 52 -21.95 7.09 4.11
C PHE A 52 -20.63 7.38 3.36
N GLU A 53 -20.52 8.54 2.72
CA GLU A 53 -19.26 9.01 2.12
C GLU A 53 -18.18 9.23 3.18
N ASP A 54 -18.52 9.92 4.28
CA ASP A 54 -17.61 10.16 5.40
C ASP A 54 -17.11 8.82 6.01
N LEU A 55 -17.97 7.80 6.10
CA LEU A 55 -17.56 6.46 6.54
C LEU A 55 -16.54 5.85 5.57
N GLY A 56 -16.76 6.00 4.26
CA GLY A 56 -15.81 5.56 3.23
C GLY A 56 -14.45 6.22 3.37
N ASP A 57 -14.42 7.52 3.68
CA ASP A 57 -13.18 8.27 3.90
C ASP A 57 -12.46 7.80 5.17
N MET A 58 -13.19 7.55 6.27
CA MET A 58 -12.61 6.97 7.49
C MET A 58 -11.97 5.60 7.25
N GLU A 59 -12.61 4.76 6.44
CA GLU A 59 -12.07 3.46 6.04
C GLU A 59 -10.77 3.60 5.22
N LEU A 60 -10.71 4.59 4.32
CA LEU A 60 -9.51 4.91 3.53
C LEU A 60 -8.37 5.41 4.43
N ASP A 61 -8.65 6.32 5.35
CA ASP A 61 -7.66 6.84 6.30
C ASP A 61 -7.09 5.71 7.18
N ARG A 62 -7.97 4.86 7.72
CA ARG A 62 -7.56 3.68 8.49
C ARG A 62 -6.68 2.76 7.64
N SER A 63 -7.07 2.51 6.38
CA SER A 63 -6.32 1.67 5.45
C SER A 63 -4.94 2.25 5.15
N ALA A 64 -4.82 3.56 4.97
CA ALA A 64 -3.55 4.24 4.74
C ALA A 64 -2.59 4.08 5.93
N VAL A 65 -3.07 4.28 7.17
CA VAL A 65 -2.28 4.05 8.39
C VAL A 65 -1.86 2.58 8.49
N TYR A 66 -2.78 1.65 8.29
CA TYR A 66 -2.50 0.21 8.33
C TYR A 66 -1.46 -0.21 7.27
N ALA A 67 -1.58 0.31 6.04
CA ALA A 67 -0.66 0.02 4.95
C ALA A 67 0.75 0.54 5.26
N PHE A 68 0.87 1.74 5.83
CA PHE A 68 2.15 2.31 6.24
C PHE A 68 2.82 1.48 7.34
N GLU A 69 2.08 1.09 8.38
CA GLU A 69 2.62 0.25 9.47
C GLU A 69 3.13 -1.10 8.95
N ASN A 70 2.36 -1.76 8.07
CA ASN A 70 2.80 -3.01 7.43
C ASN A 70 4.05 -2.80 6.57
N PHE A 71 4.10 -1.74 5.77
CA PHE A 71 5.28 -1.41 4.97
C PHE A 71 6.51 -1.17 5.86
N ALA A 72 6.38 -0.36 6.90
CA ALA A 72 7.46 -0.03 7.82
C ALA A 72 7.97 -1.26 8.57
N TYR A 73 7.06 -2.11 9.06
CA TYR A 73 7.41 -3.37 9.70
C TYR A 73 8.16 -4.30 8.76
N GLY A 74 7.62 -4.55 7.56
CA GLY A 74 8.24 -5.41 6.55
C GLY A 74 9.61 -4.89 6.09
N PHE A 75 9.74 -3.59 5.92
CA PHE A 75 11.01 -2.96 5.54
C PHE A 75 12.07 -3.12 6.63
N ARG A 76 11.73 -2.86 7.90
CA ARG A 76 12.64 -3.06 9.05
C ARG A 76 13.08 -4.52 9.16
N LEU A 77 12.15 -5.47 8.99
CA LEU A 77 12.47 -6.90 8.99
C LEU A 77 13.46 -7.24 7.87
N GLY A 78 13.19 -6.78 6.64
CA GLY A 78 14.07 -7.03 5.50
C GLY A 78 15.49 -6.49 5.71
N ILE A 79 15.63 -5.27 6.23
CA ILE A 79 16.94 -4.70 6.58
C ILE A 79 17.61 -5.50 7.70
N GLY A 80 16.87 -5.92 8.73
CA GLY A 80 17.39 -6.76 9.80
C GLY A 80 17.98 -8.07 9.28
N LEU A 81 17.26 -8.77 8.39
CA LEU A 81 17.74 -10.01 7.75
C LEU A 81 19.00 -9.79 6.91
N ILE A 82 19.07 -8.67 6.16
CA ILE A 82 20.27 -8.34 5.37
C ILE A 82 21.47 -8.09 6.29
N LEU A 83 21.29 -7.32 7.37
CA LEU A 83 22.36 -7.05 8.32
C LEU A 83 22.83 -8.32 9.02
N GLU A 84 21.92 -9.23 9.35
CA GLU A 84 22.27 -10.55 9.89
C GLU A 84 23.18 -11.31 8.93
N ILE A 85 22.74 -11.49 7.68
CA ILE A 85 23.49 -12.22 6.64
C ILE A 85 24.88 -11.61 6.39
N LEU A 86 24.97 -10.28 6.32
CA LEU A 86 26.23 -9.59 6.05
C LEU A 86 27.22 -9.67 7.22
N ASN A 87 26.71 -9.80 8.46
CA ASN A 87 27.54 -9.92 9.66
C ASN A 87 27.88 -11.36 10.04
N THR A 88 27.16 -12.35 9.49
CA THR A 88 27.51 -13.76 9.62
C THR A 88 28.53 -14.17 8.56
N SER A 89 29.60 -14.87 8.97
CA SER A 89 30.50 -15.54 8.02
C SER A 89 29.69 -16.46 7.09
N PRO A 90 30.08 -16.62 5.81
CA PRO A 90 29.41 -17.56 4.93
C PRO A 90 29.35 -18.92 5.63
N ILE A 91 28.16 -19.54 5.63
CA ILE A 91 28.03 -20.92 6.06
C ILE A 91 29.01 -21.71 5.19
N ASP A 92 30.06 -22.28 5.79
CA ASP A 92 31.03 -23.13 5.09
C ASP A 92 30.26 -24.38 4.66
N THR A 93 29.61 -24.34 3.50
CA THR A 93 28.96 -25.49 2.88
C THR A 93 30.08 -26.38 2.32
N LYS A 94 30.76 -27.07 3.23
CA LYS A 94 31.51 -28.28 2.92
C LYS A 94 30.59 -29.48 3.11
N GLU A 95 29.81 -29.78 2.08
CA GLU A 95 29.38 -31.15 1.72
C GLU A 95 29.31 -31.28 0.21
#